data_AF-A0A6J1GYR0-F1
#
_entry.id   AF-A0A6J1GYR0-F1
#
_cell.length_a   1.000
_cell.length_b   1.000
_cell.length_c   1.000
_cell.angle_alpha   90.00
_cell.angle_beta   90.00
_cell.angle_gamma   90.00
#
_symmetry.space_group_name_H-M   'P 1'
#
loop_
_entity.id
_entity.type
_entity.pdbx_description
1 polymer ?
#
loop_
_entity_poly.entity_id
_entity_poly.type
_entity_poly.pdbx_seq_one_letter_code
_entity_poly.pdbx_strand_id
1 'polypeptide(L)'
;MGGSLKRKSQALGSQISRTIKMARFSASPSPIESLPNDLLIEVLAKVAASSFTDLVQAKLATKKFLEASNHNYIFQHASLENFQKLLWNNSKEFWSFMEKCNNNGNPETLYQKGMLKFFTHCRGAFGMVYLKLSAQKGYPDACYVYGIILYAMSMEDEGVKFLKICGQN
;
A
#
# COMPACT_ATOMS: atom_id res chain seq x y z
N MET A 1 6.61 39.38 72.21
CA MET A 1 5.40 40.21 72.04
C MET A 1 5.74 41.40 71.17
N GLY A 2 4.89 41.74 70.20
CA GLY A 2 5.11 42.76 69.17
C GLY A 2 5.53 42.11 67.83
N GLY A 3 4.88 42.31 66.69
CA GLY A 3 3.80 43.22 66.32
C GLY A 3 3.92 43.49 64.81
N SER A 4 2.94 42.99 64.05
CA SER A 4 2.47 43.38 62.70
C SER A 4 3.35 44.23 61.77
N LEU A 5 3.59 43.74 60.55
CA LEU A 5 3.67 44.58 59.34
C LEU A 5 3.07 43.82 58.14
N LYS A 6 1.76 43.99 57.92
CA LYS A 6 1.08 43.69 56.65
C LYS A 6 1.62 44.63 55.57
N ARG A 7 2.05 44.09 54.42
CA ARG A 7 2.08 44.84 53.15
C ARG A 7 1.16 44.16 52.15
N LYS A 8 0.06 44.86 51.85
CA LYS A 8 -0.74 44.67 50.65
C LYS A 8 0.07 45.19 49.46
N SER A 9 0.12 44.46 48.36
CA SER A 9 0.35 45.04 47.03
C SER A 9 -0.79 44.60 46.12
N GLN A 10 -1.43 45.58 45.48
CA GLN A 10 -2.56 45.39 44.58
C GLN A 10 -2.15 45.87 43.18
N ALA A 11 -2.34 44.96 42.21
CA ALA A 11 -2.65 45.09 40.79
C ALA A 11 -1.88 46.08 39.87
N LEU A 12 -1.28 45.52 38.81
CA LEU A 12 -1.15 46.07 37.45
C LEU A 12 -0.58 44.95 36.54
N GLY A 13 -1.11 44.48 35.41
CA GLY A 13 -2.28 44.75 34.60
C GLY A 13 -2.33 43.73 33.44
N SER A 14 -3.45 43.74 32.70
CA SER A 14 -3.73 43.13 31.37
C SER A 14 -3.42 41.63 31.17
N GLN A 15 -4.39 40.71 31.26
CA GLN A 15 -5.39 40.41 30.22
C GLN A 15 -4.83 40.44 28.79
N ILE A 16 -4.16 39.36 28.36
CA ILE A 16 -4.10 38.97 26.93
C ILE A 16 -4.28 37.44 26.84
N SER A 17 -5.52 36.98 27.04
CA SER A 17 -5.96 35.73 26.41
C SER A 17 -6.27 36.05 24.95
N ARG A 18 -5.29 35.86 24.06
CA ARG A 18 -5.57 35.78 22.61
C ARG A 18 -5.88 34.33 22.28
N THR A 19 -7.12 33.93 22.56
CA THR A 19 -7.72 32.79 21.86
C THR A 19 -7.88 33.22 20.41
N ILE A 20 -6.94 32.83 19.55
CA ILE A 20 -7.15 32.89 18.11
C ILE A 20 -8.22 31.84 17.83
N LYS A 21 -9.48 32.28 17.85
CA LYS A 21 -10.61 31.53 17.34
C LYS A 21 -10.40 31.48 15.82
N MET A 22 -9.62 30.50 15.37
CA MET A 22 -9.54 30.15 13.96
C MET A 22 -10.97 29.79 13.56
N ALA A 23 -11.68 30.75 12.97
CA ALA A 23 -12.88 30.46 12.24
C ALA A 23 -12.48 29.37 11.26
N ARG A 24 -13.03 28.16 11.43
CA ARG A 24 -12.99 27.14 10.40
C ARG A 24 -13.73 27.76 9.23
N PHE A 25 -13.00 28.47 8.36
CA PHE A 25 -13.42 28.60 6.99
C PHE A 25 -13.63 27.17 6.55
N SER A 26 -14.90 26.78 6.40
CA SER A 26 -15.24 25.57 5.70
C SER A 26 -14.81 25.81 4.27
N ALA A 27 -13.53 25.56 4.00
CA ALA A 27 -13.01 25.46 2.66
C ALA A 27 -13.96 24.50 1.94
N SER A 28 -14.51 24.95 0.82
CA SER A 28 -15.23 24.06 -0.08
C SER A 28 -14.33 22.84 -0.31
N PRO A 29 -14.89 21.61 -0.24
CA PRO A 29 -14.09 20.43 -0.49
C PRO A 29 -13.34 20.61 -1.80
N SER A 30 -12.06 20.26 -1.80
CA SER A 30 -11.26 20.33 -3.02
C SER A 30 -11.96 19.54 -4.14
N PRO A 31 -11.76 19.88 -5.43
CA PRO A 31 -12.43 19.18 -6.53
C PRO A 31 -12.28 17.66 -6.45
N ILE A 32 -11.12 17.18 -5.96
CA ILE A 32 -10.88 15.76 -5.74
C ILE A 32 -11.74 15.19 -4.61
N GLU A 33 -11.90 15.90 -3.49
CA GLU A 33 -12.78 15.50 -2.40
C GLU A 33 -14.27 15.56 -2.74
N SER A 34 -14.65 16.24 -3.84
CA SER A 34 -16.03 16.24 -4.33
C SER A 34 -16.38 15.00 -5.17
N LEU A 35 -15.37 14.20 -5.56
CA LEU A 35 -15.59 13.00 -6.37
C LEU A 35 -16.37 11.92 -5.59
N PRO A 36 -17.18 11.11 -6.28
CA PRO A 36 -17.70 9.85 -5.76
C PRO A 36 -16.58 8.95 -5.26
N ASN A 37 -16.88 8.15 -4.24
CA ASN A 37 -15.89 7.29 -3.58
C ASN A 37 -15.21 6.30 -4.53
N ASP A 38 -15.94 5.78 -5.52
CA ASP A 38 -15.39 4.83 -6.50
C ASP A 38 -14.32 5.47 -7.38
N LEU A 39 -14.49 6.75 -7.74
CA LEU A 39 -13.48 7.49 -8.50
C LEU A 39 -12.26 7.83 -7.63
N LEU A 40 -12.47 8.09 -6.33
CA LEU A 40 -11.35 8.25 -5.38
C LEU A 40 -10.53 6.96 -5.29
N ILE A 41 -11.20 5.81 -5.18
CA ILE A 41 -10.55 4.50 -5.14
C ILE A 41 -9.77 4.24 -6.43
N GLU A 42 -10.36 4.53 -7.60
CA GLU A 42 -9.71 4.34 -8.90
C GLU A 42 -8.46 5.23 -9.04
N VAL A 43 -8.55 6.50 -8.64
CA VAL A 43 -7.39 7.41 -8.61
C VAL A 43 -6.30 6.85 -7.70
N LEU A 44 -6.66 6.45 -6.48
CA LEU A 44 -5.69 5.89 -5.54
C LEU A 44 -5.08 4.57 -6.00
N ALA A 45 -5.84 3.73 -6.72
CA ALA A 45 -5.33 2.50 -7.31
C ALA A 45 -4.29 2.81 -8.40
N LYS A 46 -4.54 3.82 -9.24
CA LYS A 46 -3.55 4.29 -10.24
C LYS A 46 -2.30 4.89 -9.59
N VAL A 47 -2.48 5.66 -8.52
CA VAL A 47 -1.35 6.19 -7.73
C VAL A 47 -0.56 5.02 -7.14
N ALA A 48 -1.21 4.03 -6.53
CA ALA A 48 -0.56 2.85 -5.97
C ALA A 48 0.17 2.01 -7.03
N ALA A 49 -0.41 1.88 -8.22
CA ALA A 49 0.20 1.19 -9.37
C ALA A 49 1.43 1.92 -9.92
N SER A 50 1.58 3.22 -9.63
CA SER A 50 2.72 4.02 -10.09
C SER A 50 3.78 4.18 -9.01
N SER A 51 3.36 4.36 -7.75
CA SER A 51 4.25 4.70 -6.64
C SER A 51 3.59 4.46 -5.29
N PHE A 52 4.13 3.52 -4.53
CA PHE A 52 3.73 3.30 -3.14
C PHE A 52 3.96 4.54 -2.26
N THR A 53 5.06 5.26 -2.47
CA THR A 53 5.36 6.47 -1.69
C THR A 53 4.28 7.52 -1.90
N ASP A 54 3.82 7.69 -3.14
CA ASP A 54 2.76 8.66 -3.44
C ASP A 54 1.41 8.22 -2.88
N LEU A 55 1.15 6.91 -2.82
CA LEU A 55 -0.02 6.39 -2.12
C LEU A 55 0.04 6.76 -0.63
N VAL A 56 1.19 6.62 0.03
CA VAL A 56 1.35 7.03 1.43
C VAL A 56 1.13 8.53 1.59
N GLN A 57 1.68 9.36 0.70
CA GLN A 57 1.44 10.81 0.75
C GLN A 57 -0.03 11.17 0.54
N ALA A 58 -0.71 10.52 -0.41
CA ALA A 58 -2.14 10.72 -0.64
C ALA A 58 -2.97 10.38 0.62
N LYS A 59 -2.62 9.32 1.33
CA LYS A 59 -3.29 8.95 2.61
C LYS A 59 -3.13 10.01 3.69
N LEU A 60 -2.00 10.72 3.72
CA LEU A 60 -1.73 11.77 4.70
C LEU A 60 -2.40 13.10 4.32
N ALA A 61 -2.71 13.30 3.04
CA ALA A 61 -3.25 14.57 2.55
C ALA A 61 -4.69 14.83 3.02
N THR A 62 -5.57 13.83 3.02
CA THR A 62 -6.99 14.02 3.38
C THR A 62 -7.60 12.82 4.09
N LYS A 63 -8.63 13.06 4.90
CA LYS A 63 -9.40 11.99 5.57
C LYS A 63 -10.12 11.10 4.56
N LYS A 64 -10.65 11.68 3.48
CA LYS A 64 -11.33 10.91 2.41
C LYS A 64 -10.38 9.95 1.70
N PHE A 65 -9.16 10.39 1.39
CA PHE A 65 -8.16 9.49 0.83
C PHE A 65 -7.73 8.43 1.82
N LEU A 66 -7.55 8.77 3.09
CA LEU A 66 -7.25 7.77 4.10
C LEU A 66 -8.32 6.68 4.16
N GLU A 67 -9.60 7.06 4.19
CA GLU A 67 -10.74 6.14 4.19
C GLU A 67 -10.78 5.29 2.91
N ALA A 68 -10.73 5.91 1.73
CA ALA A 68 -10.74 5.23 0.43
C ALA A 68 -9.53 4.31 0.22
N SER A 69 -8.36 4.66 0.76
CA SER A 69 -7.11 3.91 0.57
C SER A 69 -7.11 2.49 1.15
N ASN A 70 -8.09 2.17 2.00
CA ASN A 70 -8.21 0.84 2.59
C ASN A 70 -9.02 -0.12 1.71
N HIS A 71 -9.49 0.32 0.55
CA HIS A 71 -10.23 -0.53 -0.37
C HIS A 71 -9.33 -1.62 -0.99
N ASN A 72 -9.83 -2.86 -0.99
CA ASN A 72 -9.10 -4.05 -1.44
C ASN A 72 -8.51 -3.93 -2.85
N TYR A 73 -9.24 -3.26 -3.75
CA TYR A 73 -8.81 -2.98 -5.12
C TYR A 73 -7.45 -2.27 -5.19
N ILE A 74 -7.16 -1.33 -4.27
CA ILE A 74 -5.89 -0.60 -4.29
C ILE A 74 -4.72 -1.54 -4.03
N PHE A 75 -4.86 -2.46 -3.08
CA PHE A 75 -3.82 -3.46 -2.79
C PHE A 75 -3.63 -4.44 -3.94
N GLN A 76 -4.70 -4.78 -4.66
CA GLN A 76 -4.63 -5.64 -5.85
C GLN A 76 -3.81 -5.01 -6.98
N HIS A 77 -3.82 -3.68 -7.10
CA HIS A 77 -3.18 -2.94 -8.19
C HIS A 77 -1.87 -2.24 -7.83
N ALA A 78 -1.49 -2.21 -6.55
CA ALA A 78 -0.26 -1.57 -6.11
C ALA A 78 0.99 -2.16 -6.79
N SER A 79 1.84 -1.31 -7.36
CA SER A 79 3.12 -1.72 -7.92
C SER A 79 4.16 -1.83 -6.83
N LEU A 80 5.00 -2.87 -6.97
CA LEU A 80 6.12 -3.13 -6.11
C LEU A 80 7.46 -2.97 -6.81
N GLU A 81 7.49 -2.31 -7.97
CA GLU A 81 8.70 -2.11 -8.77
C GLU A 81 9.83 -1.44 -7.96
N ASN A 82 9.48 -0.49 -7.10
CA ASN A 82 10.42 0.15 -6.16
C ASN A 82 10.93 -0.77 -5.03
N PHE A 83 10.31 -1.93 -4.85
CA PHE A 83 10.60 -2.89 -3.78
C PHE A 83 11.37 -4.13 -4.23
N GLN A 84 11.67 -4.28 -5.52
CA GLN A 84 12.65 -5.29 -5.96
C GLN A 84 14.03 -5.07 -5.28
N LYS A 85 14.33 -3.83 -4.89
CA LYS A 85 15.50 -3.46 -4.08
C LYS A 85 15.37 -3.78 -2.58
N LEU A 86 14.18 -4.20 -2.13
CA LEU A 86 13.77 -4.27 -0.72
C LEU A 86 13.48 -5.69 -0.22
N LEU A 87 13.98 -6.74 -0.90
CA LEU A 87 14.06 -8.09 -0.32
C LEU A 87 14.77 -8.12 1.04
N TRP A 88 15.55 -7.07 1.35
CA TRP A 88 16.27 -6.85 2.61
C TRP A 88 15.63 -5.80 3.53
N ASN A 89 14.41 -5.35 3.24
CA ASN A 89 13.71 -4.39 4.08
C ASN A 89 13.13 -5.08 5.32
N ASN A 90 13.60 -4.66 6.50
CA ASN A 90 13.14 -5.19 7.79
C ASN A 90 11.94 -4.40 8.37
N SER A 91 11.34 -3.47 7.61
CA SER A 91 10.16 -2.73 8.07
C SER A 91 8.94 -3.64 8.20
N LYS A 92 8.34 -3.64 9.40
CA LYS A 92 7.09 -4.36 9.69
C LYS A 92 5.94 -3.85 8.82
N GLU A 93 5.90 -2.55 8.57
CA GLU A 93 4.88 -1.87 7.78
C GLU A 93 4.95 -2.34 6.32
N PHE A 94 6.16 -2.48 5.79
CA PHE A 94 6.39 -3.03 4.46
C PHE A 94 5.84 -4.46 4.35
N TRP A 95 6.22 -5.36 5.27
CA TRP A 95 5.73 -6.74 5.25
C TRP A 95 4.21 -6.84 5.45
N SER A 96 3.63 -5.99 6.28
CA SER A 96 2.17 -5.92 6.45
C SER A 96 1.47 -5.45 5.17
N PHE A 97 2.05 -4.49 4.45
CA PHE A 97 1.52 -4.05 3.17
C PHE A 97 1.62 -5.15 2.11
N MET A 98 2.77 -5.82 2.02
CA MET A 98 2.97 -6.97 1.13
C MET A 98 1.97 -8.09 1.41
N GLU A 99 1.73 -8.41 2.68
CA GLU A 99 0.74 -9.40 3.07
C GLU A 99 -0.68 -9.00 2.67
N LYS A 100 -1.06 -7.73 2.83
CA LYS A 100 -2.34 -7.22 2.35
C LYS A 100 -2.47 -7.32 0.83
N CYS A 101 -1.44 -6.96 0.07
CA CYS A 101 -1.43 -7.08 -1.38
C CYS A 101 -1.58 -8.55 -1.81
N ASN A 102 -0.83 -9.45 -1.16
CA ASN A 102 -0.94 -10.89 -1.40
C ASN A 102 -2.35 -11.43 -1.11
N ASN A 103 -2.94 -11.03 0.02
CA ASN A 103 -4.28 -11.50 0.42
C ASN A 103 -5.39 -10.95 -0.50
N ASN A 104 -5.14 -9.82 -1.16
CA ASN A 104 -6.02 -9.26 -2.19
C ASN A 104 -5.67 -9.74 -3.61
N GLY A 105 -4.77 -10.73 -3.73
CA GLY A 105 -4.43 -11.35 -5.00
C GLY A 105 -3.70 -10.41 -5.96
N ASN A 106 -2.83 -9.55 -5.45
CA ASN A 106 -1.92 -8.76 -6.27
C ASN A 106 -0.95 -9.70 -7.02
N PRO A 107 -0.92 -9.67 -8.37
CA PRO A 107 -0.12 -10.60 -9.17
C PRO A 107 1.38 -10.56 -8.84
N GLU A 108 1.93 -9.36 -8.64
CA GLU A 108 3.35 -9.16 -8.36
C GLU A 108 3.75 -9.74 -7.00
N THR A 109 2.97 -9.51 -5.94
CA THR A 109 3.25 -10.15 -4.62
C THR A 109 3.11 -11.66 -4.65
N LEU A 110 2.11 -12.18 -5.37
CA LEU A 110 1.91 -13.62 -5.52
C LEU A 110 3.14 -14.24 -6.20
N TYR A 111 3.64 -13.60 -7.26
CA TYR A 111 4.87 -14.02 -7.93
C TYR A 111 6.05 -14.02 -6.96
N GLN A 112 6.34 -12.91 -6.29
CA GLN A 112 7.46 -12.80 -5.36
C GLN A 112 7.39 -13.85 -4.23
N LYS A 113 6.20 -14.08 -3.66
CA LYS A 113 5.98 -15.10 -2.64
C LYS A 113 6.16 -16.52 -3.20
N GLY A 114 5.70 -16.76 -4.43
CA GLY A 114 5.91 -18.00 -5.16
C GLY A 114 7.39 -18.30 -5.39
N MET A 115 8.15 -17.32 -5.89
CA MET A 115 9.60 -17.40 -6.07
C MET A 115 10.32 -17.73 -4.77
N LEU A 116 10.01 -17.00 -3.70
CA LEU A 116 10.62 -17.18 -2.39
C LEU A 116 10.31 -18.56 -1.79
N LYS A 117 9.08 -19.07 -1.96
CA LYS A 117 8.71 -20.41 -1.47
C LYS A 117 9.31 -21.53 -2.31
N PHE A 118 9.33 -21.38 -3.63
CA PHE A 118 9.83 -22.40 -4.56
C PHE A 118 11.36 -22.50 -4.51
N PHE A 119 12.06 -21.39 -4.79
CA PHE A 119 13.51 -21.38 -5.02
C PHE A 119 14.33 -21.20 -3.74
N THR A 120 13.84 -20.43 -2.76
CA THR A 120 14.65 -20.11 -1.56
C THR A 120 14.34 -21.03 -0.39
N HIS A 121 13.07 -21.32 -0.11
CA HIS A 121 12.67 -22.12 1.05
C HIS A 121 12.50 -23.61 0.78
N CYS A 122 12.77 -24.07 -0.46
CA CYS A 122 12.57 -25.46 -0.89
C CYS A 122 11.14 -26.00 -0.62
N ARG A 123 10.13 -25.13 -0.64
CA ARG A 123 8.71 -25.49 -0.47
C ARG A 123 8.00 -25.49 -1.83
N GLY A 124 8.44 -26.39 -2.71
CA GLY A 124 8.02 -26.44 -4.12
C GLY A 124 6.50 -26.42 -4.31
N ALA A 125 5.75 -27.28 -3.62
CA ALA A 125 4.29 -27.34 -3.74
C ALA A 125 3.59 -26.01 -3.40
N PHE A 126 4.00 -25.35 -2.30
CA PHE A 126 3.45 -24.04 -1.94
C PHE A 126 3.87 -22.95 -2.93
N GLY A 127 5.13 -22.96 -3.36
CA GLY A 127 5.62 -22.02 -4.36
C GLY A 127 4.85 -22.11 -5.67
N MET A 128 4.57 -23.33 -6.15
CA MET A 128 3.78 -23.60 -7.35
C MET A 128 2.36 -23.03 -7.27
N VAL A 129 1.70 -23.11 -6.11
CA VAL A 129 0.36 -22.53 -5.92
C VAL A 129 0.38 -21.02 -6.15
N TYR A 130 1.33 -20.31 -5.55
CA TYR A 130 1.44 -18.86 -5.70
C TYR A 130 1.86 -18.44 -7.11
N LEU A 131 2.81 -19.15 -7.73
CA LEU A 131 3.22 -18.91 -9.12
C LEU A 131 2.04 -19.12 -10.08
N LYS A 132 1.26 -20.20 -9.91
CA LYS A 132 0.05 -20.45 -10.70
C LYS A 132 -0.97 -19.33 -10.56
N LEU A 133 -1.27 -18.89 -9.34
CA LEU A 133 -2.25 -17.81 -9.10
C LEU A 133 -1.81 -16.48 -9.74
N SER A 134 -0.52 -16.16 -9.68
CA SER A 134 0.03 -14.97 -10.32
C SER A 134 -0.03 -15.07 -11.85
N ALA A 135 0.34 -16.23 -12.42
CA ALA A 135 0.29 -16.49 -13.85
C ALA A 135 -1.15 -16.45 -14.39
N GLN A 136 -2.13 -16.99 -13.66
CA GLN A 136 -3.56 -16.90 -14.02
C GLN A 136 -4.09 -15.47 -14.06
N LYS A 137 -3.43 -14.54 -13.36
CA LYS A 137 -3.72 -13.09 -13.40
C LYS A 137 -2.93 -12.36 -14.51
N GLY A 138 -2.18 -13.08 -15.34
CA GLY A 138 -1.47 -12.53 -16.48
C GLY A 138 -0.17 -11.81 -16.12
N TYR A 139 0.41 -12.05 -14.94
CA TYR A 139 1.69 -11.45 -14.59
C TYR A 139 2.82 -12.03 -15.46
N PRO A 140 3.51 -11.24 -16.28
CA PRO A 140 4.43 -11.76 -17.31
C PRO A 140 5.52 -12.68 -16.75
N ASP A 141 6.20 -12.26 -15.67
CA ASP A 141 7.28 -13.06 -15.08
C ASP A 141 6.77 -14.36 -14.49
N ALA A 142 5.57 -14.37 -13.89
CA ALA A 142 4.99 -15.59 -13.34
C ALA A 142 4.55 -16.55 -14.43
N CYS A 143 3.92 -16.05 -15.50
CA CYS A 143 3.58 -16.85 -16.66
C CYS A 143 4.83 -17.52 -17.25
N TYR A 144 5.96 -16.80 -17.29
CA TYR A 144 7.22 -17.33 -17.82
C TYR A 144 7.78 -18.41 -16.90
N VAL A 145 8.01 -18.06 -15.62
CA VAL A 145 8.61 -18.98 -14.65
C VAL A 145 7.75 -20.22 -14.44
N TYR A 146 6.45 -20.05 -14.24
CA TYR A 146 5.52 -21.16 -14.06
C TYR A 146 5.47 -22.05 -15.30
N GLY A 147 5.43 -21.44 -16.49
CA GLY A 147 5.47 -22.14 -17.76
C GLY A 147 6.73 -23.00 -17.93
N ILE A 148 7.90 -22.46 -17.61
CA ILE A 148 9.18 -23.20 -17.66
C ILE A 148 9.22 -24.34 -16.65
N ILE A 149 8.73 -24.13 -15.41
CA ILE A 149 8.68 -25.20 -14.41
C ILE A 149 7.79 -26.35 -14.89
N LEU A 150 6.60 -26.05 -15.42
CA LEU A 150 5.70 -27.06 -15.96
C LEU A 150 6.33 -27.81 -17.14
N TYR A 151 6.99 -27.09 -18.05
CA TYR A 151 7.71 -27.70 -19.16
C TYR A 151 8.78 -28.68 -18.67
N ALA A 152 9.58 -28.28 -17.68
CA ALA A 152 10.61 -29.14 -17.08
C ALA A 152 10.04 -30.34 -16.31
N MET A 153 8.78 -30.27 -15.88
CA MET A 153 8.06 -31.36 -15.19
C MET A 153 7.29 -32.28 -16.17
N SER A 154 7.63 -32.25 -17.46
CA SER A 154 6.93 -33.03 -18.51
C SER A 154 5.45 -32.68 -18.67
N MET A 155 5.05 -31.47 -18.26
CA MET A 155 3.70 -30.90 -18.46
C MET A 155 3.73 -29.85 -19.58
N GLU A 156 4.31 -30.21 -20.73
CA GLU A 156 4.63 -29.30 -21.83
C GLU A 156 3.40 -28.54 -22.35
N ASP A 157 2.27 -29.22 -22.56
CA ASP A 157 1.03 -28.60 -23.05
C ASP A 157 0.50 -27.51 -22.12
N GLU A 158 0.60 -27.71 -20.79
CA GLU A 158 0.19 -26.69 -19.82
C GLU A 158 1.23 -25.57 -19.72
N GLY A 159 2.53 -25.92 -19.74
CA GLY A 159 3.62 -24.95 -19.72
C GLY A 159 3.55 -23.98 -20.90
N VAL A 160 3.40 -24.49 -22.12
CA VAL A 160 3.30 -23.70 -23.36
C VAL A 160 2.10 -22.76 -23.34
N LYS A 161 0.98 -23.13 -22.71
CA LYS A 161 -0.18 -22.23 -22.56
C LYS A 161 0.19 -20.96 -21.79
N PHE A 162 0.88 -21.10 -20.66
CA PHE A 162 1.31 -19.95 -19.88
C PHE A 162 2.42 -19.15 -20.58
N LEU A 163 3.36 -19.80 -21.25
CA LEU A 163 4.41 -19.11 -22.02
C LEU A 163 3.83 -18.24 -23.15
N LYS A 164 2.73 -18.67 -23.79
CA LYS A 164 2.04 -17.87 -24.81
C LYS A 164 1.40 -16.60 -24.24
N ILE A 165 0.98 -16.61 -22.97
CA ILE A 165 0.41 -15.43 -22.30
C ILE A 165 1.49 -14.35 -22.12
N CYS A 166 2.74 -14.74 -21.84
CA CYS A 166 3.86 -13.79 -21.72
C CYS A 166 4.16 -13.04 -23.02
N GLY A 167 4.08 -13.72 -24.16
CA GLY A 167 4.51 -13.18 -25.45
C GLY A 167 3.53 -12.22 -26.12
N GLN A 168 2.40 -11.91 -25.47
CA GLN A 168 1.33 -11.05 -26.01
C GLN A 168 1.28 -9.66 -25.38
N ASN A 169 2.16 -9.36 -24.41
CA ASN A 169 2.25 -8.08 -23.71
C ASN A 169 3.45 -7.25 -24.15
#